data_AF-A0A8T1LWR8-F1
#
_entry.id   AF-A0A8T1LWR8-F1
#
_cell.length_a   1.000
_cell.length_b   1.000
_cell.length_c   1.000
_cell.angle_alpha   90.00
_cell.angle_beta   90.00
_cell.angle_gamma   90.00
#
_symmetry.space_group_name_H-M   'P 1'
#
loop_
_entity.id
_entity.type
_entity.pdbx_description
1 polymer ?
#
loop_
_entity_poly.entity_id
_entity_poly.type
_entity_poly.pdbx_seq_one_letter_code
_entity_poly.pdbx_strand_id
1 'polypeptide(L)'
;MKHFLIFVFVHITSQAVSVFADVNCYTCQNCQLPVAQGTSVSTEAKCKKCQIEFNLGQSGGPTGVNATCDTGGTCQASYVAKAETAKFVACCTTAQCNSLPGVSATVLPHYLAICMGLLASL
;
A
#
# COMPACT_ATOMS: atom_id res chain seq x y z
N MET A 1 44.10 45.56 -21.81
CA MET A 1 42.66 45.92 -21.90
C MET A 1 41.85 44.75 -21.41
N LYS A 2 40.95 45.04 -20.48
CA LYS A 2 40.23 44.15 -19.58
C LYS A 2 38.94 43.72 -20.30
N HIS A 3 38.81 42.46 -20.70
CA HIS A 3 37.55 41.96 -21.26
C HIS A 3 36.89 40.95 -20.32
N PHE A 4 35.59 41.18 -20.21
CA PHE A 4 34.70 40.93 -19.10
C PHE A 4 34.11 39.52 -19.17
N LEU A 5 33.99 38.88 -18.01
CA LEU A 5 33.28 37.64 -17.77
C LEU A 5 31.80 37.72 -18.16
N ILE A 6 31.27 36.71 -18.85
CA ILE A 6 29.86 36.31 -18.71
C ILE A 6 29.79 34.77 -18.76
N PHE A 7 29.81 34.14 -17.59
CA PHE A 7 29.41 32.73 -17.44
C PHE A 7 27.88 32.70 -17.28
N VAL A 8 27.17 32.31 -18.33
CA VAL A 8 25.71 32.09 -18.26
C VAL A 8 25.47 30.72 -17.61
N PHE A 9 25.30 30.71 -16.29
CA PHE A 9 24.82 29.53 -15.56
C PHE A 9 23.31 29.39 -15.76
N VAL A 10 22.90 28.57 -16.74
CA VAL A 10 21.51 28.14 -16.89
C VAL A 10 21.21 27.12 -15.79
N HIS A 11 20.56 27.55 -14.71
CA HIS A 11 20.02 26.65 -13.70
C HIS A 11 18.68 26.10 -14.17
N ILE A 12 18.68 24.90 -14.77
CA ILE A 12 17.46 24.15 -15.04
C ILE A 12 17.01 23.52 -13.73
N THR A 13 16.09 24.16 -13.02
CA THR A 13 15.41 23.56 -11.87
C THR A 13 14.44 22.50 -12.38
N SER A 14 14.94 21.27 -12.44
CA SER A 14 14.14 20.08 -12.74
C SER A 14 13.22 19.79 -11.56
N GLN A 15 12.04 20.41 -11.55
CA GLN A 15 10.96 20.01 -10.65
C GLN A 15 10.36 18.71 -11.20
N ALA A 16 10.75 17.58 -10.61
CA ALA A 16 10.10 16.30 -10.85
C ALA A 16 8.69 16.37 -10.25
N VAL A 17 7.72 16.82 -11.05
CA VAL A 17 6.30 16.62 -10.76
C VAL A 17 6.03 15.13 -10.90
N SER A 18 5.96 14.42 -9.77
CA SER A 18 5.54 13.02 -9.73
C SER A 18 4.07 12.95 -10.14
N VAL A 19 3.82 12.81 -11.44
CA VAL A 19 2.48 12.57 -11.98
C VAL A 19 2.11 11.13 -11.63
N PHE A 20 1.41 10.93 -10.51
CA PHE A 20 0.79 9.64 -10.21
C PHE A 20 -0.28 9.37 -11.27
N ALA A 21 0.02 8.45 -12.19
CA ALA A 21 -0.94 7.95 -13.16
C ALA A 21 -2.15 7.37 -12.42
N ASP A 22 -3.34 7.60 -12.94
CA ASP A 22 -4.56 7.00 -12.39
C ASP A 22 -4.48 5.47 -12.56
N VAL A 23 -4.84 4.74 -11.51
CA VAL A 23 -4.84 3.26 -11.50
C VAL A 23 -6.24 2.73 -11.18
N ASN A 24 -6.56 1.56 -11.73
CA ASN A 24 -7.80 0.86 -11.40
C ASN A 24 -7.52 -0.11 -10.25
N CYS A 25 -8.35 -0.09 -9.19
CA CYS A 25 -8.19 -0.91 -8.00
C CYS A 25 -9.42 -1.80 -7.79
N TYR A 26 -9.25 -2.93 -7.11
CA TYR A 26 -10.40 -3.64 -6.56
C TYR A 26 -11.04 -2.84 -5.44
N THR A 27 -12.37 -2.88 -5.36
CA THR A 27 -13.14 -2.18 -4.34
C THR A 27 -14.17 -3.13 -3.73
N CYS A 28 -14.04 -3.41 -2.42
CA CYS A 28 -14.97 -4.23 -1.67
C CYS A 28 -14.92 -3.90 -0.18
N GLN A 29 -16.01 -4.24 0.50
CA GLN A 29 -16.10 -4.28 1.96
C GLN A 29 -16.37 -5.73 2.38
N ASN A 30 -15.62 -6.23 3.37
CA ASN A 30 -15.70 -7.60 3.87
C ASN A 30 -15.68 -8.66 2.74
N CYS A 31 -14.78 -8.49 1.78
CA CYS A 31 -14.63 -9.41 0.66
C CYS A 31 -14.02 -10.75 1.09
N GLN A 32 -14.40 -11.79 0.37
CA GLN A 32 -13.73 -13.08 0.48
C GLN A 32 -12.34 -12.99 -0.17
N LEU A 33 -11.41 -13.77 0.37
CA LEU A 33 -10.12 -14.00 -0.29
C LEU A 33 -10.26 -15.16 -1.29
N PRO A 34 -9.62 -15.08 -2.47
CA PRO A 34 -8.88 -13.94 -3.03
C PRO A 34 -9.80 -12.80 -3.49
N VAL A 35 -9.41 -11.54 -3.27
CA VAL A 35 -10.25 -10.37 -3.60
C VAL A 35 -10.56 -10.28 -5.10
N ALA A 36 -9.77 -10.90 -5.98
CA ALA A 36 -10.04 -10.86 -7.43
C ALA A 36 -11.38 -11.49 -7.85
N GLN A 37 -11.89 -12.49 -7.12
CA GLN A 37 -13.08 -13.22 -7.54
C GLN A 37 -14.36 -12.45 -7.18
N GLY A 38 -15.09 -11.98 -8.20
CA GLY A 38 -16.41 -11.34 -8.04
C GLY A 38 -16.39 -9.94 -7.43
N THR A 39 -15.21 -9.33 -7.27
CA THR A 39 -15.07 -7.98 -6.72
C THR A 39 -15.08 -6.91 -7.81
N SER A 40 -15.82 -5.83 -7.54
CA SER A 40 -15.87 -4.66 -8.41
C SER A 40 -14.50 -3.99 -8.57
N VAL A 41 -14.28 -3.41 -9.74
CA VAL A 41 -13.08 -2.63 -10.06
C VAL A 41 -13.49 -1.16 -10.17
N SER A 42 -12.67 -0.25 -9.64
CA SER A 42 -12.89 1.19 -9.75
C SER A 42 -12.72 1.63 -11.21
N THR A 43 -13.83 1.81 -11.93
CA THR A 43 -13.83 2.21 -13.36
C THR A 43 -13.90 3.73 -13.55
N GLU A 44 -14.43 4.46 -12.58
CA GLU A 44 -14.63 5.93 -12.66
C GLU A 44 -13.73 6.72 -11.71
N ALA A 45 -13.16 6.07 -10.71
CA ALA A 45 -12.34 6.74 -9.71
C ALA A 45 -10.89 6.86 -10.21
N LYS A 46 -10.38 8.10 -10.22
CA LYS A 46 -8.96 8.41 -10.48
C LYS A 46 -8.09 7.97 -9.30
N CYS A 47 -8.01 6.67 -9.03
CA CYS A 47 -7.25 6.19 -7.88
C CYS A 47 -5.78 6.54 -8.08
N LYS A 48 -5.17 7.09 -7.04
CA LYS A 48 -3.72 7.31 -6.99
C LYS A 48 -2.99 6.11 -6.40
N LYS A 49 -3.67 5.37 -5.52
CA LYS A 49 -3.18 4.13 -4.91
C LYS A 49 -4.33 3.15 -4.75
N CYS A 50 -4.00 1.87 -4.81
CA CYS A 50 -4.88 0.80 -4.34
C CYS A 50 -4.49 0.44 -2.91
N GLN A 51 -5.49 0.20 -2.08
CA GLN A 51 -5.33 -0.17 -0.68
C GLN A 51 -5.99 -1.54 -0.43
N ILE A 52 -5.38 -2.33 0.43
CA ILE A 52 -5.99 -3.50 1.05
C ILE A 52 -5.80 -3.42 2.56
N GLU A 53 -6.86 -3.69 3.31
CA GLU A 53 -6.90 -3.75 4.75
C GLU A 53 -7.33 -5.14 5.20
N PHE A 54 -6.63 -5.69 6.18
CA PHE A 54 -6.96 -6.93 6.86
C PHE A 54 -7.14 -6.66 8.34
N ASN A 55 -8.25 -7.15 8.88
CA ASN A 55 -8.44 -7.34 10.32
C ASN A 55 -8.23 -8.82 10.60
N LEU A 56 -7.35 -9.14 11.54
CA LEU A 56 -6.99 -10.49 11.94
C LEU A 56 -7.53 -10.74 13.34
N GLY A 57 -8.09 -11.93 13.57
CA GLY A 57 -8.50 -12.40 14.89
C GLY A 57 -7.37 -13.10 15.64
N GLN A 58 -7.70 -13.65 16.81
CA GLN A 58 -6.75 -14.29 17.72
C GLN A 58 -5.98 -15.47 17.09
N SER A 59 -6.61 -16.19 16.15
CA SER A 59 -5.99 -17.30 15.42
C SER A 59 -5.09 -16.86 14.26
N GLY A 60 -4.94 -15.55 14.02
CA GLY A 60 -4.21 -14.99 12.90
C GLY A 60 -4.96 -15.02 11.56
N GLY A 61 -6.15 -15.64 11.52
CA GLY A 61 -7.01 -15.63 10.35
C GLY A 61 -7.70 -14.28 10.12
N PRO A 62 -7.95 -13.88 8.86
CA PRO A 62 -8.67 -12.66 8.57
C PRO A 62 -10.12 -12.74 9.02
N THR A 63 -10.52 -11.81 9.89
CA THR A 63 -11.91 -11.58 10.32
C THR A 63 -12.60 -10.49 9.50
N GLY A 64 -11.84 -9.71 8.73
CA GLY A 64 -12.36 -8.76 7.76
C GLY A 64 -11.31 -8.37 6.73
N VAL A 65 -11.73 -8.21 5.47
CA VAL A 65 -10.87 -7.78 4.36
C VAL A 65 -11.58 -6.68 3.59
N ASN A 66 -10.91 -5.55 3.40
CA ASN A 66 -11.43 -4.43 2.62
C ASN A 66 -10.42 -4.06 1.54
N ALA A 67 -10.88 -3.86 0.32
CA ALA A 67 -10.08 -3.32 -0.77
C ALA A 67 -10.65 -1.98 -1.18
N THR A 68 -9.82 -0.97 -1.32
CA THR A 68 -10.27 0.40 -1.60
C THR A 68 -9.40 1.08 -2.66
N CYS A 69 -10.05 1.97 -3.40
CA CYS A 69 -9.43 2.95 -4.28
C CYS A 69 -9.13 4.20 -3.46
N ASP A 70 -7.87 4.55 -3.29
CA ASP A 70 -7.45 5.80 -2.66
C ASP A 70 -7.21 6.86 -3.73
N THR A 71 -8.10 7.84 -3.80
CA THR A 71 -8.04 8.97 -4.75
C THR A 71 -7.17 10.12 -4.24
N GLY A 72 -6.90 10.20 -2.94
CA GLY A 72 -6.08 11.26 -2.33
C GLY A 72 -4.59 10.93 -2.29
N GLY A 73 -4.21 9.67 -2.53
CA GLY A 73 -2.84 9.21 -2.38
C GLY A 73 -2.38 9.12 -0.91
N THR A 74 -3.32 9.20 0.03
CA THR A 74 -3.11 9.23 1.48
C THR A 74 -2.90 7.86 2.09
N CYS A 75 -3.04 6.77 1.32
CA CYS A 75 -2.81 5.41 1.80
C CYS A 75 -1.40 5.30 2.38
N GLN A 76 -1.35 4.89 3.66
CA GLN A 76 -0.15 4.59 4.43
C GLN A 76 -0.19 3.12 4.85
N ALA A 77 0.87 2.38 4.50
CA ALA A 77 1.03 1.02 4.97
C ALA A 77 1.21 1.03 6.50
N SER A 78 0.52 0.14 7.20
CA SER A 78 0.57 0.09 8.67
C SER A 78 0.27 -1.30 9.20
N TYR A 79 0.76 -1.55 10.41
CA TYR A 79 0.48 -2.75 11.17
C TYR A 79 0.26 -2.35 12.63
N VAL A 80 -0.89 -2.73 13.19
CA VAL A 80 -1.26 -2.46 14.57
C VAL A 80 -1.77 -3.75 15.20
N ALA A 81 -1.06 -4.25 16.21
CA ALA A 81 -1.45 -5.43 16.97
C ALA A 81 -1.96 -5.06 18.36
N LYS A 82 -2.99 -5.77 18.80
CA LYS A 82 -3.52 -5.82 20.17
C LYS A 82 -3.54 -7.29 20.62
N ALA A 83 -3.79 -7.53 21.91
CA ALA A 83 -3.71 -8.86 22.51
C ALA A 83 -4.40 -9.98 21.69
N GLU A 84 -5.56 -9.71 21.11
CA GLU A 84 -6.36 -10.72 20.40
C GLU A 84 -6.65 -10.36 18.93
N THR A 85 -6.17 -9.21 18.46
CA THR A 85 -6.48 -8.73 17.12
C THR A 85 -5.29 -8.02 16.50
N ALA A 86 -5.17 -8.09 15.18
CA ALA A 86 -4.22 -7.27 14.44
C ALA A 86 -4.90 -6.61 13.24
N LYS A 87 -4.44 -5.42 12.88
CA LYS A 87 -4.87 -4.69 11.70
C LYS A 87 -3.66 -4.46 10.81
N PHE A 88 -3.79 -4.81 9.54
CA PHE A 88 -2.76 -4.64 8.52
C PHE A 88 -3.32 -3.82 7.36
N VAL A 89 -2.59 -2.81 6.90
CA VAL A 89 -2.92 -2.00 5.74
C VAL A 89 -1.73 -2.02 4.78
N ALA A 90 -1.98 -2.32 3.51
CA ALA A 90 -0.99 -2.23 2.44
C ALA A 90 -1.50 -1.35 1.30
N CYS A 91 -0.57 -0.68 0.63
CA CYS A 91 -0.80 0.25 -0.46
C CYS A 91 0.04 -0.15 -1.67
N CYS A 92 -0.48 0.05 -2.87
CA CYS A 92 0.26 -0.21 -4.11
C CYS A 92 -0.23 0.70 -5.25
N THR A 93 0.58 0.88 -6.28
CA THR A 93 0.38 1.87 -7.36
C THR A 93 0.30 1.21 -8.73
N THR A 94 -0.01 -0.08 -8.79
CA THR A 94 -0.23 -0.82 -10.05
C THR A 94 -1.70 -1.20 -10.15
N ALA A 95 -2.21 -1.37 -11.36
CA ALA A 95 -3.61 -1.75 -11.54
C ALA A 95 -3.91 -3.08 -10.81
N GLN A 96 -5.02 -3.12 -10.06
CA GLN A 96 -5.58 -4.31 -9.45
C GLN A 96 -4.63 -5.04 -8.47
N CYS A 97 -3.63 -4.34 -7.94
CA CYS A 97 -2.61 -4.90 -7.06
C CYS A 97 -3.12 -5.23 -5.65
N ASN A 98 -4.29 -4.72 -5.27
CA ASN A 98 -4.97 -5.01 -4.01
C ASN A 98 -5.88 -6.26 -4.09
N SER A 99 -5.51 -7.26 -4.90
CA SER A 99 -6.22 -8.55 -5.03
C SER A 99 -5.88 -9.56 -3.93
N LEU A 100 -4.68 -9.42 -3.35
CA LEU A 100 -4.04 -10.16 -2.27
C LEU A 100 -2.59 -9.67 -2.26
N PRO A 101 -1.86 -9.72 -1.13
CA PRO A 101 -0.43 -9.48 -1.17
C PRO A 101 0.26 -10.70 -1.78
N GLY A 102 0.28 -10.80 -3.11
CA GLY A 102 1.01 -11.80 -3.90
C GLY A 102 2.54 -11.75 -3.71
N VAL A 103 3.03 -10.82 -2.90
CA VAL A 103 4.43 -10.71 -2.47
C VAL A 103 4.63 -10.95 -0.97
N SER A 104 3.56 -11.15 -0.17
CA SER A 104 3.68 -11.42 1.28
C SER A 104 3.49 -12.88 1.69
N ALA A 105 3.08 -13.79 0.81
CA ALA A 105 3.10 -15.23 1.16
C ALA A 105 4.52 -15.71 1.55
N THR A 106 5.57 -15.05 1.05
CA THR A 106 6.98 -15.34 1.38
C THR A 106 7.51 -14.49 2.56
N VAL A 107 6.90 -13.33 2.82
CA VAL A 107 7.40 -12.34 3.80
C VAL A 107 6.64 -12.43 5.14
N LEU A 108 5.37 -12.86 5.14
CA LEU A 108 4.57 -12.99 6.35
C LEU A 108 5.10 -14.06 7.34
N PRO A 109 5.69 -15.20 6.92
CA PRO A 109 6.32 -16.12 7.87
C PRO A 109 7.57 -15.53 8.54
N HIS A 110 8.30 -14.65 7.85
CA HIS A 110 9.58 -14.13 8.35
C HIS A 110 9.41 -13.00 9.36
N TYR A 111 8.32 -12.21 9.31
CA TYR A 111 8.06 -11.16 10.32
C TYR A 111 7.15 -11.61 11.46
N LEU A 112 6.28 -12.61 11.27
CA LEU A 112 5.49 -13.20 12.36
C LEU A 112 6.35 -14.02 13.35
N ALA A 113 7.41 -14.67 12.87
CA ALA A 113 8.37 -15.36 13.74
C ALA A 113 9.17 -14.39 14.64
N ILE A 114 9.49 -13.19 14.13
CA ILE A 114 10.28 -12.20 14.88
C ILE A 114 9.43 -11.52 15.97
N CYS A 115 8.13 -11.31 15.74
CA CYS A 115 7.25 -10.75 16.77
C CYS A 115 6.84 -11.75 17.87
N MET A 116 6.82 -13.05 17.59
CA MET A 116 6.52 -14.06 18.63
C MET A 116 7.74 -14.41 19.50
N GLY A 117 8.99 -14.21 19.01
CA GLY A 117 10.20 -14.42 19.82
C GLY A 117 10.39 -13.40 20.95
N LEU A 118 9.87 -12.17 20.78
CA LEU A 118 9.98 -11.09 21.76
C LEU A 118 8.94 -11.13 22.88
N LEU A 119 7.83 -11.86 22.70
CA LEU A 119 6.82 -12.06 23.74
C LEU A 119 7.06 -13.32 24.59
N ALA A 120 7.94 -14.23 24.16
CA ALA A 120 8.34 -15.41 24.93
C ALA A 120 9.59 -15.17 25.81
N SER A 121 10.14 -13.96 25.81
CA SER A 121 11.40 -13.60 26.50
C SER A 121 11.23 -12.48 27.55
N LEU A 122 10.00 -12.15 27.95
CA LEU A 122 9.66 -11.18 28.99
C LEU A 122 8.81 -11.82 30.08
#